data_AF-A0A7K2VPF0-F1
#
_entry.id   AF-A0A7K2VPF0-F1
#
_cell.length_a   1.000
_cell.length_b   1.000
_cell.length_c   1.000
_cell.angle_alpha   90.00
_cell.angle_beta   90.00
_cell.angle_gamma   90.00
#
_symmetry.space_group_name_H-M   'P 1'
#
loop_
_entity.id
_entity.type
_entity.pdbx_description
1 polymer ?
#
loop_
_entity_poly.entity_id
_entity_poly.type
_entity_poly.pdbx_seq_one_letter_code
_entity_poly.pdbx_strand_id
1 'polypeptide(L)'
;MTDPNAIQPSALDQLPDRDPEETAEWRASLDAVAREAGPHRAAYLMRRTLERAEAGGVALPKLLETDYVNSIPTAAEPGVPGDEAMETRITAWNRWNAAAMVTRGSKYGVGGHIATFAS
;
A
#
# COMPACT_ATOMS: atom_id res chain seq x y z
N MET A 1 2.72 12.18 -12.29
CA MET A 1 3.25 10.98 -12.98
C MET A 1 4.36 10.44 -12.09
N THR A 2 3.99 9.58 -11.14
CA THR A 2 4.93 8.94 -10.23
C THR A 2 5.58 7.79 -11.00
N ASP A 3 6.90 7.83 -11.16
CA ASP A 3 7.64 6.76 -11.82
C ASP A 3 7.44 5.45 -11.01
N PRO A 4 6.89 4.38 -11.60
CA PRO A 4 6.70 3.10 -10.90
C PRO A 4 8.02 2.41 -10.52
N ASN A 5 9.16 2.92 -10.99
CA ASN A 5 10.49 2.50 -10.55
C ASN A 5 11.10 3.46 -9.50
N ALA A 6 10.39 4.51 -9.08
CA ALA A 6 10.88 5.38 -8.02
C ALA A 6 10.88 4.61 -6.70
N ILE A 7 12.06 4.41 -6.14
CA ILE A 7 12.24 3.91 -4.77
C ILE A 7 11.39 4.80 -3.86
N GLN A 8 10.37 4.22 -3.22
CA GLN A 8 9.53 4.93 -2.25
C GLN A 8 10.43 5.52 -1.17
N PRO A 9 10.33 6.83 -0.88
CA PRO A 9 11.19 7.45 0.11
C PRO A 9 10.94 6.80 1.48
N SER A 10 11.99 6.19 2.02
CA SER A 10 12.00 5.64 3.37
C SER A 10 11.96 6.79 4.38
N ALA A 11 11.45 6.54 5.59
CA ALA A 11 11.60 7.48 6.71
C ALA A 11 13.08 7.83 6.98
N LEU A 12 14.00 6.95 6.55
CA LEU A 12 15.45 7.16 6.62
C LEU A 12 15.98 8.17 5.59
N ASP A 13 15.27 8.39 4.48
CA ASP A 13 15.69 9.34 3.43
C ASP A 13 15.50 10.81 3.84
N GLN A 14 14.85 11.05 4.99
CA GLN A 14 14.74 12.38 5.60
C GLN A 14 15.98 12.74 6.44
N LEU A 15 16.85 11.77 6.72
CA LEU A 15 18.11 11.98 7.43
C LEU A 15 19.24 12.17 6.41
N PRO A 16 20.14 13.16 6.61
CA PRO A 16 21.32 13.28 5.77
C PRO A 16 22.16 12.00 5.88
N ASP A 17 22.52 11.42 4.74
CA ASP A 17 23.42 10.27 4.70
C ASP A 17 24.78 10.69 5.30
N ARG A 18 25.15 10.03 6.39
CA ARG A 18 26.36 10.33 7.14
C ARG A 18 27.61 9.84 6.41
N ASP A 19 27.48 8.80 5.59
CA ASP A 19 28.58 8.22 4.83
C ASP A 19 28.11 7.75 3.43
N PRO A 20 28.03 8.69 2.47
CA PRO A 20 27.58 8.37 1.12
C PRO A 20 28.48 7.39 0.38
N GLU A 21 29.76 7.30 0.74
CA GLU A 21 30.72 6.38 0.13
C GLU A 21 30.42 4.95 0.57
N GLU A 22 30.23 4.73 1.88
CA GLU A 22 29.77 3.43 2.40
C GLU A 22 28.46 3.01 1.72
N THR A 23 27.45 3.89 1.68
CA THR A 23 26.17 3.58 1.02
C THR A 23 26.35 3.19 -0.46
N ALA A 24 27.26 3.85 -1.18
CA ALA A 24 27.56 3.53 -2.58
C ALA A 24 28.24 2.16 -2.73
N GLU A 25 29.18 1.81 -1.84
CA GLU A 25 29.85 0.50 -1.82
C GLU A 25 28.87 -0.65 -1.59
N TRP A 26 27.93 -0.48 -0.65
CA TRP A 26 26.88 -1.48 -0.40
C TRP A 26 25.98 -1.69 -1.61
N ARG A 27 25.58 -0.61 -2.31
CA ARG A 27 24.79 -0.69 -3.55
C ARG A 27 25.58 -1.41 -4.65
N ALA A 28 26.83 -1.01 -4.87
CA ALA A 28 27.70 -1.64 -5.87
C ALA A 28 27.91 -3.13 -5.60
N SER A 29 28.01 -3.53 -4.33
CA SER A 29 28.13 -4.93 -3.93
C SER A 29 26.89 -5.74 -4.27
N LEU A 30 25.70 -5.19 -4.01
CA LEU A 30 24.44 -5.85 -4.39
C LEU A 30 24.30 -5.98 -5.91
N ASP A 31 24.64 -4.92 -6.65
CA ASP A 31 24.62 -4.91 -8.12
C ASP A 31 25.60 -5.94 -8.71
N ALA A 32 26.78 -6.08 -8.11
CA ALA A 32 27.77 -7.07 -8.52
C ALA A 32 27.22 -8.50 -8.32
N VAL A 33 26.62 -8.79 -7.16
CA VAL A 33 25.98 -10.10 -6.91
C VAL A 33 24.85 -10.36 -7.90
N ALA A 34 24.00 -9.36 -8.17
CA ALA A 34 22.91 -9.50 -9.12
C ALA A 34 23.41 -9.80 -10.54
N ARG A 35 24.51 -9.15 -10.97
CA ARG A 35 25.15 -9.40 -12.27
C ARG A 35 25.83 -10.77 -12.37
N GLU A 36 26.60 -11.14 -11.35
CA GLU A 36 27.48 -12.33 -11.41
C GLU A 36 26.77 -13.62 -10.98
N ALA A 37 25.93 -13.55 -9.95
CA ALA A 37 25.24 -14.70 -9.37
C ALA A 37 23.73 -14.73 -9.64
N GLY A 38 23.20 -13.68 -10.28
CA GLY A 38 21.81 -13.60 -10.72
C GLY A 38 20.84 -13.05 -9.66
N PRO A 39 19.61 -12.71 -10.09
CA PRO A 39 18.62 -12.00 -9.27
C PRO A 39 18.14 -12.82 -8.06
N HIS A 40 18.01 -14.15 -8.19
CA HIS A 40 17.61 -15.01 -7.08
C HIS A 40 18.61 -15.00 -5.93
N ARG A 41 19.92 -14.96 -6.24
CA ARG A 41 20.96 -14.90 -5.21
C ARG A 41 20.99 -13.54 -4.52
N ALA A 42 20.85 -12.46 -5.27
CA ALA A 42 20.76 -11.10 -4.71
C ALA A 42 19.56 -10.97 -3.76
N ALA A 43 18.38 -11.44 -4.18
CA ALA A 43 17.17 -11.46 -3.35
C ALA A 43 17.36 -12.29 -2.07
N TYR A 44 17.98 -13.48 -2.19
CA TYR A 44 18.31 -14.31 -1.03
C TYR A 44 19.22 -13.57 -0.03
N LEU A 45 20.29 -12.93 -0.50
CA LEU A 45 21.21 -12.19 0.38
C LEU A 45 20.50 -11.04 1.08
N MET A 46 19.73 -10.23 0.35
CA MET A 46 18.97 -9.11 0.92
C MET A 46 18.02 -9.58 2.02
N ARG A 47 17.29 -10.68 1.80
CA ARG A 47 16.39 -11.25 2.80
C ARG A 47 17.15 -11.69 4.05
N ARG A 48 18.29 -12.36 3.92
CA ARG A 48 19.11 -12.79 5.07
C ARG A 48 19.71 -11.62 5.83
N THR A 49 20.10 -10.55 5.13
CA THR A 49 20.60 -9.31 5.76
C THR A 49 19.49 -8.64 6.57
N LEU A 50 18.28 -8.53 6.00
CA LEU A 50 17.11 -8.00 6.68
C LEU A 50 16.75 -8.81 7.94
N GLU A 51 16.65 -10.14 7.82
CA GLU A 51 16.37 -11.05 8.94
C GLU A 51 17.42 -10.89 10.07
N ARG A 52 18.69 -10.70 9.72
CA ARG A 52 19.77 -10.47 10.69
C ARG A 52 19.65 -9.11 11.38
N ALA A 53 19.30 -8.07 10.63
CA ALA A 53 19.12 -6.72 11.16
C ALA A 53 17.92 -6.66 12.14
N GLU A 54 16.80 -7.29 11.78
CA GLU A 54 15.63 -7.42 12.67
C GLU A 54 15.98 -8.16 13.96
N ALA A 55 16.70 -9.30 13.87
CA ALA A 55 17.18 -10.04 15.03
C ALA A 55 18.16 -9.22 15.91
N GLY A 56 18.83 -8.23 15.33
CA GLY A 56 19.70 -7.28 16.03
C GLY A 56 18.96 -6.07 16.62
N GLY A 57 17.63 -5.99 16.51
CA GLY A 57 16.83 -4.88 17.01
C GLY A 57 16.84 -3.64 16.11
N VAL A 58 17.30 -3.75 14.86
CA VAL A 58 17.20 -2.67 13.88
C VAL A 58 15.76 -2.59 13.39
N ALA A 59 15.08 -1.48 13.67
CA ALA A 59 13.71 -1.25 13.24
C ALA A 59 13.68 -0.91 11.73
N LEU A 60 13.49 -1.91 10.90
CA LEU A 60 13.32 -1.76 9.45
C LEU A 60 11.82 -1.78 9.09
N PRO A 61 11.39 -0.99 8.09
CA PRO A 61 10.06 -1.14 7.53
C PRO A 61 9.90 -2.58 7.05
N LYS A 62 8.77 -3.22 7.37
CA LYS A 62 8.45 -4.53 6.79
C LYS A 62 8.45 -4.39 5.28
N LEU A 63 9.07 -5.34 4.58
CA LEU A 63 8.89 -5.48 3.13
C LEU A 63 7.40 -5.75 2.88
N LEU A 64 6.61 -4.70 2.68
CA LEU A 64 5.26 -4.82 2.16
C LEU A 64 5.44 -5.15 0.68
N GLU A 65 4.92 -6.30 0.24
CA GLU A 65 5.14 -6.84 -1.12
C GLU A 65 4.53 -5.97 -2.24
N THR A 66 3.79 -4.91 -1.91
CA THR A 66 3.11 -4.05 -2.87
C THR A 66 3.10 -2.61 -2.39
N ASP A 67 3.34 -1.70 -3.33
CA ASP A 67 3.18 -0.26 -3.10
C ASP A 67 1.78 0.08 -2.56
N TYR A 68 1.69 1.15 -1.78
CA TYR A 68 0.42 1.69 -1.26
C TYR A 68 -0.34 2.47 -2.34
N VAL A 69 -0.66 1.78 -3.44
CA VAL A 69 -1.42 2.28 -4.61
C VAL A 69 -2.37 1.20 -5.10
N ASN A 70 -3.34 1.58 -5.95
CA ASN A 70 -4.24 0.61 -6.58
C ASN A 70 -3.46 -0.38 -7.44
N SER A 71 -3.74 -1.68 -7.28
CA SER A 71 -3.04 -2.74 -8.02
C SER A 71 -3.33 -2.73 -9.53
N ILE A 72 -4.46 -2.13 -9.96
CA ILE A 72 -4.82 -1.96 -11.38
C ILE A 72 -4.58 -0.50 -11.77
N PRO A 73 -3.70 -0.22 -12.76
CA PRO A 73 -3.47 1.14 -13.22
C PRO A 73 -4.63 1.64 -14.10
N THR A 74 -4.85 2.96 -14.12
CA THR A 74 -5.97 3.59 -14.88
C THR A 74 -6.00 3.23 -16.37
N ALA A 75 -4.85 3.04 -17.01
CA ALA A 75 -4.79 2.62 -18.42
C ALA A 75 -5.27 1.18 -18.68
N ALA A 76 -5.34 0.34 -17.63
CA ALA A 76 -5.80 -1.04 -17.67
C ALA A 76 -7.14 -1.23 -16.95
N GLU A 77 -7.76 -0.15 -16.47
CA GLU A 77 -9.11 -0.23 -15.88
C GLU A 77 -10.11 -0.66 -16.96
N PRO A 78 -10.90 -1.72 -16.72
CA PRO A 78 -11.99 -2.07 -17.62
C PRO A 78 -13.06 -0.98 -17.58
N GLY A 79 -13.77 -0.79 -18.70
CA GLY A 79 -14.96 0.05 -18.69
C GLY A 79 -16.00 -0.47 -17.71
N VAL A 80 -16.71 0.43 -17.04
CA VAL A 80 -17.76 0.06 -16.09
C VAL A 80 -18.91 -0.63 -16.84
N PRO A 81 -19.32 -1.83 -16.44
CA PRO A 81 -20.49 -2.46 -17.04
C PRO A 81 -21.77 -1.79 -16.54
N GLY A 82 -22.76 -1.59 -17.42
CA GLY A 82 -24.09 -1.11 -17.03
C GLY A 82 -24.28 0.41 -17.13
N ASP A 83 -25.18 0.94 -16.31
CA ASP A 83 -25.55 2.37 -16.27
C ASP A 83 -25.17 2.97 -14.91
N GLU A 84 -24.01 3.62 -14.87
CA GLU A 84 -23.47 4.27 -13.67
C GLU A 84 -24.41 5.32 -13.07
N ALA A 85 -25.18 6.04 -13.91
CA ALA A 85 -26.10 7.07 -13.43
C ALA A 85 -27.30 6.43 -12.72
N MET A 86 -27.81 5.31 -13.25
CA MET A 86 -28.85 4.52 -12.59
C MET A 86 -28.35 3.93 -11.27
N GLU A 87 -27.18 3.30 -11.27
CA GLU A 87 -26.59 2.68 -10.08
C GLU A 87 -26.31 3.71 -8.97
N THR A 88 -25.83 4.89 -9.34
CA THR A 88 -25.63 6.02 -8.41
C THR A 88 -26.95 6.43 -7.76
N ARG A 89 -28.04 6.52 -8.53
CA ARG A 89 -29.37 6.88 -8.00
C ARG A 89 -29.90 5.83 -7.05
N ILE A 90 -29.78 4.55 -7.40
CA ILE A 90 -30.21 3.42 -6.57
C ILE A 90 -29.41 3.41 -5.26
N THR A 91 -28.10 3.57 -5.33
CA THR A 91 -27.21 3.61 -4.16
C THR A 91 -27.57 4.78 -3.23
N ALA A 92 -27.87 5.95 -3.78
CA ALA A 92 -28.32 7.10 -3.00
C ALA A 92 -29.63 6.83 -2.25
N TRP A 93 -30.62 6.22 -2.92
CA TRP A 93 -31.87 5.83 -2.27
C TRP A 93 -31.67 4.79 -1.17
N ASN A 94 -30.82 3.78 -1.40
CA ASN A 94 -30.51 2.76 -0.40
C ASN A 94 -29.84 3.37 0.84
N ARG A 95 -28.86 4.27 0.65
CA ARG A 95 -28.20 4.99 1.75
C ARG A 95 -29.18 5.84 2.55
N TRP A 96 -30.08 6.56 1.88
CA TRP A 96 -31.09 7.34 2.59
C TRP A 96 -32.06 6.42 3.35
N ASN A 97 -32.62 5.40 2.71
CA ASN A 97 -33.54 4.48 3.38
C ASN A 97 -32.90 3.83 4.61
N ALA A 98 -31.64 3.40 4.52
CA ALA A 98 -30.90 2.85 5.65
C ALA A 98 -30.76 3.86 6.81
N ALA A 99 -30.34 5.09 6.53
CA ALA A 99 -30.24 6.13 7.55
C ALA A 99 -31.61 6.45 8.17
N ALA A 100 -32.68 6.54 7.37
CA ALA A 100 -34.03 6.79 7.84
C ALA A 100 -34.52 5.69 8.79
N MET A 101 -34.30 4.42 8.44
CA MET A 101 -34.67 3.26 9.25
C MET A 101 -33.93 3.25 10.59
N VAL A 102 -32.61 3.44 10.58
CA VAL A 102 -31.80 3.46 11.80
C VAL A 102 -32.17 4.63 12.71
N THR A 103 -32.35 5.83 12.16
CA THR A 103 -32.79 7.00 12.96
C THR A 103 -34.17 6.78 13.58
N ARG A 104 -35.10 6.12 12.87
CA ARG A 104 -36.41 5.77 13.42
C ARG A 104 -36.29 4.69 14.51
N GLY A 105 -35.53 3.62 14.26
CA GLY A 105 -35.29 2.53 15.21
C GLY A 105 -34.60 2.98 16.49
N SER A 106 -33.67 3.94 16.39
CA SER A 106 -32.95 4.52 17.53
C SER A 106 -33.90 5.11 18.59
N LYS A 107 -35.02 5.71 18.16
CA LYS A 107 -36.05 6.23 19.09
C LYS A 107 -36.68 5.14 19.97
N TYR A 108 -36.66 3.89 19.52
CA TYR A 108 -37.18 2.73 20.24
C TYR A 108 -36.07 1.93 20.94
N GLY A 109 -34.85 2.46 21.01
CA GLY A 109 -33.73 1.81 21.71
C GLY A 109 -33.07 0.65 20.95
N VAL A 110 -33.41 0.44 19.67
CA VAL A 110 -32.92 -0.71 18.88
C VAL A 110 -31.49 -0.51 18.36
N GLY A 111 -30.98 0.73 18.35
CA GLY A 111 -29.62 1.07 17.90
C GLY A 111 -29.40 1.01 16.38
N GLY A 112 -28.12 1.03 15.95
CA GLY A 112 -27.69 0.85 14.54
C GLY A 112 -26.52 1.75 14.11
N HIS A 113 -25.59 1.23 13.29
CA HIS A 113 -24.43 1.96 12.77
C HIS A 113 -24.71 2.59 11.40
N ILE A 114 -24.80 3.92 11.33
CA ILE A 114 -25.00 4.65 10.07
C ILE A 114 -23.70 4.80 9.28
N ALA A 115 -22.59 5.05 9.98
CA ALA A 115 -21.30 5.33 9.36
C ALA A 115 -20.75 4.14 8.56
N THR A 116 -20.93 2.91 9.05
CA THR A 116 -20.40 1.69 8.42
C THR A 116 -21.04 1.36 7.08
N PHE A 117 -22.28 1.77 6.83
CA PHE A 117 -22.94 1.57 5.53
C PHE A 117 -22.67 2.73 4.56
N ALA A 118 -22.21 3.88 5.08
CA ALA A 118 -21.91 5.05 4.27
C ALA A 118 -20.46 5.05 3.74
N SER A 119 -19.53 4.43 4.47
CA SER A 119 -18.14 4.18 4.07
C SER A 119 -18.04 3.11 2.99
#